data_AF-E0ULY9-F1
#
_entry.id   AF-E0ULY9-F1
#
_cell.length_a   1.000
_cell.length_b   1.000
_cell.length_c   1.000
_cell.angle_alpha   90.00
_cell.angle_beta   90.00
_cell.angle_gamma   90.00
#
_symmetry.space_group_name_H-M   'P 1'
#
loop_
_entity.id
_entity.type
_entity.pdbx_description
1 polymer ?
#
loop_
_entity_poly.entity_id
_entity_poly.type
_entity_poly.pdbx_seq_one_letter_code
_entity_poly.pdbx_strand_id
1 'polypeptide(L)'
;MLTTDNHLVINTNDSTFDEFDVIALENAIEVAYNAENTPFCDYEIDAELEFGTYLYCIWWGRTRLGCFYRSPMTDEWVARPFYKNGEFMYEPNEQRFISHKDAEAHIIRCWEG
;
A
#
# COMPACT_ATOMS: atom_id res chain seq x y z
N MET A 1 35.85 -38.51 53.81
CA MET A 1 35.59 -37.16 53.26
C MET A 1 34.61 -37.33 52.12
N LEU A 2 33.48 -36.63 52.23
CA LEU A 2 32.29 -36.80 51.41
C LEU A 2 32.50 -36.28 49.99
N THR A 3 31.99 -37.07 49.04
CA THR A 3 31.79 -36.77 47.62
C THR A 3 30.97 -35.49 47.45
N THR A 4 31.46 -34.55 46.64
CA THR A 4 30.69 -33.37 46.24
C THR A 4 30.01 -33.70 44.91
N ASP A 5 28.72 -34.00 44.98
CA ASP A 5 27.83 -34.15 43.83
C ASP A 5 27.62 -32.79 43.17
N ASN A 6 28.10 -32.64 41.93
CA ASN A 6 27.76 -31.54 41.06
C ASN A 6 26.31 -31.71 40.57
N HIS A 7 25.36 -31.12 41.28
CA HIS A 7 24.01 -30.93 40.76
C HIS A 7 24.04 -29.92 39.61
N LEU A 8 23.98 -30.42 38.38
CA LEU A 8 23.60 -29.64 37.21
C LEU A 8 22.12 -29.27 37.35
N VAL A 9 21.85 -28.02 37.75
CA VAL A 9 20.51 -27.44 37.67
C VAL A 9 20.26 -27.09 36.21
N ILE A 10 19.55 -27.96 35.50
CA ILE A 10 19.03 -27.65 34.18
C ILE A 10 17.81 -26.76 34.40
N ASN A 11 17.96 -25.45 34.18
CA ASN A 11 16.83 -24.52 34.09
C ASN A 11 16.00 -24.90 32.85
N THR A 12 14.97 -25.73 33.05
CA THR A 12 13.92 -25.98 32.09
C THR A 12 12.88 -24.88 32.23
N ASN A 13 13.13 -23.71 31.66
CA ASN A 13 12.11 -22.67 31.44
C ASN A 13 12.60 -21.75 30.34
N ASP A 14 12.48 -22.20 29.09
CA ASP A 14 12.32 -21.31 27.95
C ASP A 14 11.82 -22.13 26.75
N SER A 15 10.54 -22.51 26.84
CA SER A 15 9.74 -22.77 25.65
C SER A 15 8.77 -21.63 25.52
N THR A 16 9.27 -20.45 25.13
CA THR A 16 8.45 -19.34 24.65
C THR A 16 7.89 -19.74 23.28
N PHE A 17 6.85 -20.57 23.31
CA PHE A 17 5.93 -20.63 22.19
C PHE A 17 5.11 -19.35 22.28
N ASP A 18 5.32 -18.41 21.35
CA ASP A 18 4.38 -17.31 21.16
C ASP A 18 2.98 -17.92 21.00
N GLU A 19 2.07 -17.62 21.93
CA GLU A 19 0.67 -18.03 21.81
C GLU A 19 0.12 -17.47 20.49
N PHE A 20 -0.26 -18.38 19.59
CA PHE A 20 -0.86 -18.02 18.32
C PHE A 20 -2.23 -17.39 18.56
N ASP A 21 -2.28 -16.06 18.49
CA ASP A 21 -3.51 -15.28 18.64
C ASP A 21 -4.37 -15.38 17.37
N VAL A 22 -5.32 -16.33 17.41
CA VAL A 22 -6.28 -16.58 16.34
C VAL A 22 -7.12 -15.34 16.03
N ILE A 23 -7.46 -14.54 17.05
CA ILE A 23 -8.30 -13.34 16.89
C ILE A 23 -7.51 -12.25 16.16
N ALA A 24 -6.23 -12.08 16.50
CA ALA A 24 -5.35 -11.17 15.77
C ALA A 24 -5.20 -11.56 14.29
N LEU A 25 -5.13 -12.87 13.99
CA LEU A 25 -5.07 -13.35 12.62
C LEU A 25 -6.38 -13.12 11.86
N GLU A 26 -7.53 -13.45 12.45
CA GLU A 26 -8.84 -13.23 11.83
C GLU A 26 -9.07 -11.75 11.51
N ASN A 27 -8.73 -10.87 12.44
CA ASN A 27 -8.76 -9.42 12.21
C ASN A 27 -7.81 -8.99 11.08
N ALA A 28 -6.61 -9.56 11.00
CA ALA A 28 -5.67 -9.24 9.93
C ALA A 28 -6.19 -9.70 8.55
N ILE A 29 -6.85 -10.87 8.49
CA ILE A 29 -7.49 -11.39 7.27
C ILE A 29 -8.66 -10.49 6.88
N GLU A 30 -9.52 -10.11 7.82
CA GLU A 30 -10.66 -9.24 7.55
C GLU A 30 -10.22 -7.85 7.09
N VAL A 31 -9.17 -7.28 7.69
CA VAL A 31 -8.57 -6.02 7.24
C VAL A 31 -7.96 -6.15 5.85
N ALA A 32 -7.28 -7.27 5.54
CA ALA A 32 -6.73 -7.53 4.21
C ALA A 32 -7.83 -7.69 3.16
N TYR A 33 -8.88 -8.45 3.47
CA TYR A 33 -10.03 -8.65 2.61
C TYR A 33 -10.80 -7.35 2.36
N ASN A 34 -11.06 -6.58 3.42
CA ASN A 34 -11.74 -5.29 3.29
C ASN A 34 -10.89 -4.31 2.49
N ALA A 35 -9.57 -4.30 2.67
CA ALA A 35 -8.68 -3.54 1.80
C ALA A 35 -8.86 -4.00 0.34
N GLU A 36 -8.61 -5.26 0.00
CA GLU A 36 -8.76 -5.78 -1.37
C GLU A 36 -10.11 -5.48 -2.04
N ASN A 37 -11.18 -5.39 -1.24
CA ASN A 37 -12.53 -5.11 -1.72
C ASN A 37 -12.98 -3.64 -1.56
N THR A 38 -12.10 -2.74 -1.10
CA THR A 38 -12.43 -1.31 -1.00
C THR A 38 -12.53 -0.73 -2.41
N PRO A 39 -13.64 -0.05 -2.77
CA PRO A 39 -13.77 0.64 -4.05
C PRO A 39 -12.65 1.67 -4.23
N PHE A 40 -12.33 2.00 -5.48
CA PHE A 40 -11.27 2.97 -5.80
C PHE A 40 -11.39 4.22 -4.93
N CYS A 41 -10.30 4.57 -4.25
CA CYS A 41 -10.23 5.76 -3.43
C CYS A 41 -9.05 6.63 -3.86
N ASP A 42 -9.29 7.93 -3.95
CA ASP A 42 -8.27 8.94 -4.11
C ASP A 42 -7.94 9.56 -2.74
N TYR A 43 -6.65 9.60 -2.41
CA TYR A 43 -6.16 10.34 -1.26
C TYR A 43 -5.19 11.41 -1.73
N GLU A 44 -5.42 12.64 -1.29
CA GLU A 44 -4.45 13.71 -1.38
C GLU A 44 -3.26 13.37 -0.47
N ILE A 45 -2.08 13.29 -1.07
CA ILE A 45 -0.84 13.16 -0.35
C ILE A 45 -0.16 14.52 -0.47
N ASP A 46 0.17 15.11 0.67
CA ASP A 46 0.96 16.34 0.71
C ASP A 46 2.33 16.02 0.11
N ALA A 47 2.49 16.34 -1.16
CA ALA A 47 3.74 16.13 -1.85
C ALA A 47 4.61 17.34 -1.53
N GLU A 48 5.73 17.11 -0.85
CA GLU A 48 6.86 18.04 -0.77
C GLU A 48 7.52 18.26 -2.15
N LEU A 49 6.76 18.18 -3.25
CA LEU A 49 7.20 18.61 -4.56
C LEU A 49 7.33 20.13 -4.50
N GLU A 50 8.50 20.64 -4.92
CA GLU A 50 8.96 22.03 -4.84
C GLU A 50 8.05 23.10 -5.49
N PHE A 51 6.83 22.75 -5.93
CA PHE A 51 5.94 23.58 -6.72
C PHE A 51 4.48 23.59 -6.23
N GLY A 52 4.23 23.39 -4.92
CA GLY A 52 2.90 23.58 -4.32
C GLY A 52 1.79 22.78 -5.01
N THR A 53 2.16 21.63 -5.56
CA THR A 53 1.30 20.82 -6.42
C THR A 53 0.79 19.64 -5.61
N TYR A 54 -0.51 19.63 -5.33
CA TYR A 54 -1.18 18.52 -4.67
C TYR A 54 -1.08 17.25 -5.53
N LEU A 55 -0.63 16.15 -4.92
CA LEU A 55 -0.53 14.84 -5.55
C LEU A 55 -1.63 13.94 -5.02
N TYR A 56 -2.41 13.36 -5.92
CA TYR A 56 -3.45 12.41 -5.59
C TYR A 56 -2.99 11.01 -5.99
N CYS A 57 -3.24 10.02 -5.14
CA CYS A 57 -2.94 8.62 -5.42
C CYS A 57 -4.21 7.80 -5.47
N ILE A 58 -4.35 6.97 -6.50
CA ILE A 58 -5.47 6.04 -6.66
C ILE A 58 -5.06 4.67 -6.14
N TRP A 59 -5.90 4.09 -5.30
CA TRP A 59 -5.68 2.78 -4.71
C TRP A 59 -6.82 1.82 -5.07
N TRP A 60 -6.48 0.55 -5.22
CA TRP A 60 -7.42 -0.56 -5.17
C TRP A 60 -6.92 -1.54 -4.11
N GLY A 61 -7.62 -1.57 -3.00
CA GLY A 61 -7.14 -2.13 -1.75
C GLY A 61 -5.74 -1.70 -1.35
N ARG A 62 -4.81 -2.64 -1.29
CA ARG A 62 -3.41 -2.36 -0.89
C ARG A 62 -2.53 -1.96 -2.07
N THR A 63 -3.07 -1.99 -3.28
CA THR A 63 -2.32 -1.73 -4.51
C THR A 63 -2.50 -0.29 -4.94
N ARG A 64 -1.41 0.46 -4.99
CA ARG A 64 -1.40 1.82 -5.55
C ARG A 64 -1.40 1.72 -7.08
N LEU A 65 -2.51 2.10 -7.71
CA LEU A 65 -2.70 1.95 -9.16
C LEU A 65 -1.98 3.02 -9.98
N GLY A 66 -1.84 4.22 -9.41
CA GLY A 66 -1.26 5.36 -10.09
C GLY A 66 -1.33 6.61 -9.24
N CYS A 67 -0.85 7.71 -9.79
CA CYS A 67 -1.03 9.03 -9.21
C CYS A 67 -1.43 10.05 -10.28
N PHE A 68 -1.99 11.16 -9.85
CA PHE A 68 -2.26 12.30 -10.71
C PHE A 68 -2.11 13.60 -9.94
N TYR A 69 -1.82 14.68 -10.65
CA TYR A 69 -1.59 15.99 -10.05
C TYR A 69 -1.99 17.10 -11.01
N ARG A 70 -2.21 18.31 -10.49
CA ARG A 70 -2.49 19.49 -11.32
C ARG A 70 -1.18 20.18 -11.71
N SER A 71 -0.86 20.22 -13.00
CA SER A 71 0.37 20.85 -13.49
C SER A 71 0.37 22.35 -13.21
N PRO A 72 1.38 22.91 -12.51
CA PRO A 72 1.45 24.35 -12.26
C PRO A 72 1.79 25.16 -13.51
N MET A 73 2.29 24.51 -14.58
CA MET A 73 2.68 25.18 -15.82
C MET A 73 1.55 25.27 -16.85
N THR A 74 0.73 24.22 -16.96
CA THR A 74 -0.33 24.15 -17.99
C THR A 74 -1.74 24.18 -17.42
N ASP A 75 -1.89 24.14 -16.10
CA ASP A 75 -3.19 24.05 -15.40
C ASP A 75 -4.01 22.78 -15.72
N GLU A 76 -3.38 21.79 -16.37
CA GLU A 76 -3.99 20.50 -16.71
C GLU A 76 -3.72 19.46 -15.62
N TRP A 77 -4.59 18.46 -15.54
CA TRP A 77 -4.37 17.27 -14.71
C TRP A 77 -3.49 16.28 -15.45
N VAL A 78 -2.37 15.90 -14.85
CA VAL A 78 -1.45 14.89 -15.38
C VAL A 78 -1.68 13.60 -14.61
N ALA A 79 -2.10 12.55 -15.30
CA ALA A 79 -2.27 11.22 -14.73
C ALA A 79 -1.11 10.32 -15.11
N ARG A 80 -0.64 9.53 -14.14
CA ARG A 80 0.49 8.61 -14.26
C ARG A 80 0.10 7.23 -13.71
N PRO A 81 -0.50 6.36 -14.54
CA PRO A 81 -0.89 5.01 -14.14
C PRO A 81 0.36 4.12 -13.96
N PHE A 82 0.50 3.40 -12.86
CA PHE A 82 1.61 2.44 -12.64
C PHE A 82 1.34 1.07 -13.23
N TYR A 83 0.09 0.79 -13.60
CA TYR A 83 -0.33 -0.50 -14.13
C TYR A 83 -1.13 -0.34 -15.40
N LYS A 84 -1.04 -1.34 -16.27
CA LYS A 84 -1.89 -1.46 -17.46
C LYS A 84 -2.29 -2.92 -17.65
N ASN A 85 -3.58 -3.19 -17.74
CA ASN A 85 -4.15 -4.53 -17.86
C ASN A 85 -3.63 -5.48 -16.76
N GLY A 86 -3.57 -5.00 -15.51
CA GLY A 86 -3.02 -5.73 -14.36
C GLY A 86 -1.49 -5.84 -14.29
N GLU A 87 -0.74 -5.42 -15.31
CA GLU A 87 0.73 -5.52 -15.34
C GLU A 87 1.40 -4.20 -14.96
N PHE A 88 2.48 -4.27 -14.17
CA PHE A 88 3.24 -3.08 -13.74
C PHE A 88 4.04 -2.48 -14.92
N MET A 89 3.95 -1.17 -15.09
CA MET A 89 4.67 -0.40 -16.10
C MET A 89 5.87 0.31 -15.46
N TYR A 90 7.08 -0.01 -15.93
CA TYR A 90 8.31 0.64 -15.48
C TYR A 90 8.35 2.13 -15.86
N GLU A 91 7.84 2.47 -17.04
CA GLU A 91 7.71 3.82 -17.55
C GLU A 91 6.23 4.13 -17.78
N PRO A 92 5.54 4.71 -16.79
CA PRO A 92 4.13 5.01 -16.91
C PRO A 92 3.91 6.14 -17.93
N ASN A 93 3.14 5.86 -18.98
CA ASN A 93 2.80 6.88 -19.98
C ASN A 93 1.89 7.93 -19.35
N GLU A 94 2.44 9.11 -19.14
CA GLU A 94 1.67 10.25 -18.62
C GLU A 94 0.66 10.74 -19.65
N GLN A 95 -0.56 11.01 -19.20
CA GLN A 95 -1.61 11.58 -20.01
C GLN A 95 -2.23 12.80 -19.34
N ARG A 96 -2.57 13.80 -20.15
CA ARG A 96 -3.10 15.10 -19.70
C ARG A 96 -4.62 15.16 -19.87
N PHE A 97 -5.28 15.77 -18.90
CA PHE A 97 -6.72 15.88 -18.79
C PHE A 97 -7.13 17.27 -18.31
N ILE A 98 -8.34 17.69 -18.69
CA ILE A 98 -8.91 18.96 -18.26
C ILE A 98 -9.50 18.84 -16.84
N SER A 99 -9.97 17.64 -16.45
CA SER A 99 -10.65 17.44 -15.17
C SER A 99 -9.99 16.39 -14.29
N HIS A 100 -10.13 16.58 -12.96
CA HIS A 100 -9.73 15.62 -11.91
C HIS A 100 -10.34 14.23 -12.17
N LYS A 101 -11.65 14.19 -12.44
CA LYS A 101 -12.40 12.96 -12.66
C LYS A 101 -11.90 12.18 -13.87
N ASP A 102 -11.49 12.87 -14.93
CA ASP A 102 -10.97 12.19 -16.12
C ASP A 102 -9.57 11.59 -15.87
N ALA A 103 -8.72 12.29 -15.10
CA ALA A 103 -7.41 11.80 -14.69
C ALA A 103 -7.51 10.56 -13.78
N GLU A 104 -8.41 10.59 -12.80
CA GLU A 104 -8.75 9.45 -11.95
C GLU A 104 -9.29 8.27 -12.79
N ALA A 105 -10.32 8.52 -13.60
CA ALA A 105 -10.95 7.47 -14.43
C ALA A 105 -9.96 6.85 -15.41
N HIS A 106 -8.99 7.62 -15.91
CA HIS A 106 -7.94 7.09 -16.77
C HIS A 106 -7.07 6.04 -16.05
N ILE A 107 -6.65 6.30 -14.82
CA ILE A 107 -5.83 5.36 -14.04
C ILE A 107 -6.61 4.06 -13.79
N ILE A 108 -7.89 4.18 -13.43
CA ILE A 108 -8.79 3.03 -13.20
C ILE A 108 -8.93 2.21 -14.48
N ARG A 109 -9.21 2.86 -15.62
CA ARG A 109 -9.33 2.17 -16.91
C ARG A 109 -8.04 1.47 -17.33
N CYS A 110 -6.89 2.08 -17.09
CA CYS A 110 -5.61 1.43 -17.36
C CYS A 110 -5.46 0.14 -16.55
N TRP A 111 -5.87 0.13 -15.28
CA TRP A 111 -5.86 -1.07 -14.46
C TRP A 111 -6.81 -2.16 -14.98
N GLU A 112 -8.06 -1.79 -15.27
CA GLU A 112 -9.14 -2.72 -15.65
C GLU A 112 -8.95 -3.35 -17.04
N GLY A 113 -8.37 -2.62 -17.99
CA GLY A 113 -8.12 -3.08 -19.36
C GLY A 113 -9.19 -2.72 -20.38
#